data_AF-A0A1B9XWB0-F1
#
_entry.id   AF-A0A1B9XWB0-F1
#
_cell.length_a   1.000
_cell.length_b   1.000
_cell.length_c   1.000
_cell.angle_alpha   90.00
_cell.angle_beta   90.00
_cell.angle_gamma   90.00
#
_symmetry.space_group_name_H-M   'P 1'
#
loop_
_entity.id
_entity.type
_entity.pdbx_description
1 polymer ?
#
loop_
_entity_poly.entity_id
_entity_poly.type
_entity_poly.pdbx_seq_one_letter_code
_entity_poly.pdbx_strand_id
1 'polypeptide(L)'
;MKKLLNLIFLLIFSLSCFSQNSGDKNMNLVFYSECSGKIITPEFDIDIIPESKNIKILSYYIERGEWISQNTITIDLNKNDTIQIPKILFGGGNELHSQRWTYLNCAKICEGKETDYYSNGNRRLEGVFENGKPSEIKFFRENGTLESQEIYKLGTLNKTRVNYFDENGILAEYEIHKNRKKKTIILTFDKNRKQINKEVRHYYNE
;
A
#
# COMPACT_ATOMS: atom_id res chain seq x y z
N MET A 1 -59.67 23.30 2.60
CA MET A 1 -59.18 23.62 1.23
C MET A 1 -57.81 24.29 1.33
N LYS A 2 -56.92 23.98 0.37
CA LYS A 2 -55.50 24.37 0.21
C LYS A 2 -54.53 23.38 0.87
N LYS A 3 -54.21 22.26 0.21
CA LYS A 3 -53.36 22.01 -0.98
C LYS A 3 -51.95 21.58 -0.53
N LEU A 4 -51.74 20.27 -0.64
CA LEU A 4 -50.45 19.58 -0.78
C LEU A 4 -49.54 20.38 -1.72
N LEU A 5 -48.29 20.59 -1.31
CA LEU A 5 -47.19 20.81 -2.25
C LEU A 5 -46.16 19.70 -2.01
N ASN A 6 -46.33 18.62 -2.78
CA ASN A 6 -45.31 17.61 -2.98
C ASN A 6 -44.09 18.29 -3.60
N LEU A 7 -43.02 18.46 -2.83
CA LEU A 7 -41.71 18.75 -3.40
C LEU A 7 -41.04 17.41 -3.71
N ILE A 8 -41.25 16.96 -4.94
CA ILE A 8 -40.49 15.86 -5.56
C ILE A 8 -39.05 16.36 -5.68
N PHE A 9 -38.18 15.92 -4.78
CA PHE A 9 -36.74 16.10 -4.93
C PHE A 9 -36.27 15.08 -5.97
N LEU A 10 -36.27 15.48 -7.23
CA LEU A 10 -35.62 14.74 -8.31
C LEU A 10 -34.12 14.67 -7.99
N LEU A 11 -33.69 13.55 -7.42
CA LEU A 11 -32.30 13.13 -7.39
C LEU A 11 -31.82 12.96 -8.83
N ILE A 12 -31.18 14.00 -9.37
CA ILE A 12 -30.31 13.84 -10.51
C ILE A 12 -29.02 13.24 -9.95
N PHE A 13 -28.97 11.92 -9.86
CA PHE A 13 -27.71 11.18 -9.83
C PHE A 13 -27.04 11.42 -11.19
N SER A 14 -26.27 12.50 -11.29
CA SER A 14 -25.17 12.51 -12.25
C SER A 14 -24.19 11.45 -11.76
N LEU A 15 -24.29 10.24 -12.32
CA LEU A 15 -23.15 9.32 -12.36
C LEU A 15 -22.03 10.05 -13.09
N SER A 16 -21.22 10.81 -12.36
CA SER A 16 -19.83 11.00 -12.73
C SER A 16 -19.18 9.65 -12.47
N CYS A 17 -19.25 8.77 -13.47
CA CYS A 17 -18.25 7.73 -13.62
C CYS A 17 -16.90 8.44 -13.53
N PHE A 18 -16.20 8.32 -12.40
CA PHE A 18 -14.76 8.57 -12.37
C PHE A 18 -14.12 7.41 -13.13
N SER A 19 -14.25 7.43 -14.45
CA SER A 19 -13.22 6.93 -15.32
C SER A 19 -12.17 8.03 -15.36
N GLN A 20 -11.24 8.01 -14.40
CA GLN A 20 -9.98 8.71 -14.58
C GLN A 20 -9.13 7.87 -15.53
N ASN A 21 -9.55 7.85 -16.79
CA ASN A 21 -8.64 7.55 -17.88
C ASN A 21 -7.74 8.78 -18.00
N SER A 22 -6.69 8.83 -17.19
CA SER A 22 -5.61 9.80 -17.38
C SER A 22 -4.28 9.12 -17.11
N GLY A 23 -3.95 8.13 -17.95
CA GLY A 23 -2.59 8.01 -18.44
C GLY A 23 -2.21 9.35 -19.09
N ASP A 24 -1.76 10.28 -18.27
CA ASP A 24 -1.35 11.60 -18.72
C ASP A 24 -0.05 11.42 -19.52
N LYS A 25 -0.19 11.68 -20.82
CA LYS A 25 0.85 11.92 -21.84
C LYS A 25 2.29 11.56 -21.46
N ASN A 26 2.78 10.50 -22.11
CA ASN A 26 4.18 10.39 -22.53
C ASN A 26 5.24 10.13 -21.43
N MET A 27 4.90 9.34 -20.41
CA MET A 27 5.92 8.78 -19.52
C MET A 27 6.40 7.44 -20.06
N ASN A 28 7.67 7.38 -20.44
CA ASN A 28 8.33 6.14 -20.88
C ASN A 28 8.78 5.32 -19.67
N LEU A 29 7.83 4.89 -18.84
CA LEU A 29 8.15 4.00 -17.72
C LEU A 29 8.38 2.58 -18.24
N VAL A 30 9.48 1.97 -17.79
CA VAL A 30 9.83 0.58 -18.07
C VAL A 30 9.62 -0.24 -16.81
N PHE A 31 8.76 -1.24 -16.85
CA PHE A 31 8.52 -2.11 -15.69
C PHE A 31 9.27 -3.42 -15.85
N TYR A 32 10.29 -3.66 -15.03
CA TYR A 32 11.05 -4.91 -15.03
C TYR A 32 10.56 -5.82 -13.90
N SER A 33 10.14 -7.03 -14.24
CA SER A 33 9.64 -8.00 -13.27
C SER A 33 10.74 -8.90 -12.73
N GLU A 34 11.02 -8.82 -11.42
CA GLU A 34 11.93 -9.73 -10.73
C GLU A 34 11.45 -11.19 -10.72
N CYS A 35 10.15 -11.41 -10.96
CA CYS A 35 9.57 -12.74 -11.04
C CYS A 35 9.86 -13.45 -12.37
N SER A 36 9.80 -12.72 -13.48
CA SER A 36 9.97 -13.29 -14.83
C SER A 36 11.33 -12.97 -15.45
N GLY A 37 12.07 -12.02 -14.90
CA GLY A 37 13.31 -11.48 -15.47
C GLY A 37 13.08 -10.70 -16.77
N LYS A 38 11.86 -10.20 -17.00
CA LYS A 38 11.43 -9.55 -18.26
C LYS A 38 10.75 -8.22 -18.00
N ILE A 39 10.78 -7.36 -19.03
CA ILE A 39 9.96 -6.16 -19.08
C ILE A 39 8.50 -6.57 -19.29
N ILE A 40 7.59 -5.96 -18.53
CA ILE A 40 6.14 -6.16 -18.63
C ILE A 40 5.43 -4.80 -18.70
N THR A 41 4.12 -4.82 -18.96
CA THR A 41 3.30 -3.60 -19.06
C THR A 41 2.10 -3.73 -18.12
N PRO A 42 2.25 -3.39 -16.82
CA PRO A 42 1.13 -3.42 -15.88
C PRO A 42 0.19 -2.24 -16.10
N GLU A 43 -1.02 -2.34 -15.55
CA GLU A 43 -1.88 -1.18 -15.33
C GLU A 43 -1.27 -0.33 -14.20
N PHE A 44 -1.34 1.00 -14.32
CA PHE A 44 -0.82 1.89 -13.30
C PHE A 44 -1.52 3.26 -13.30
N ASP A 45 -1.55 3.86 -12.11
CA ASP A 45 -2.04 5.20 -11.84
C ASP A 45 -0.90 6.07 -11.30
N ILE A 46 -0.96 7.36 -11.60
CA ILE A 46 -0.01 8.34 -11.08
C ILE A 46 -0.72 9.50 -10.42
N ASP A 47 -0.43 9.69 -9.14
CA ASP A 47 -0.88 10.85 -8.38
C ASP A 47 0.21 11.93 -8.31
N ILE A 48 -0.25 13.18 -8.33
CA ILE A 48 0.61 14.36 -8.26
C ILE A 48 0.83 14.75 -6.80
N ILE A 49 2.09 14.95 -6.42
CA ILE A 49 2.43 15.58 -5.14
C ILE A 49 2.41 17.11 -5.37
N PRO A 50 1.52 17.88 -4.71
CA PRO A 50 1.35 19.31 -4.99
C PRO A 50 2.64 20.13 -4.88
N GLU A 51 3.53 19.72 -3.98
CA GLU A 51 4.78 20.41 -3.65
C GLU A 51 5.95 20.03 -4.56
N SER A 52 5.79 19.04 -5.46
CA SER A 52 6.87 18.60 -6.35
C SER A 52 6.38 18.30 -7.76
N LYS A 53 6.97 18.98 -8.74
CA LYS A 53 6.64 18.77 -10.15
C LYS A 53 7.08 17.40 -10.67
N ASN A 54 8.21 16.90 -10.18
CA ASN A 54 8.90 15.71 -10.72
C ASN A 54 8.73 14.47 -9.85
N ILE A 55 8.42 14.64 -8.56
CA ILE A 55 8.11 13.53 -7.67
C ILE A 55 6.64 13.18 -7.82
N LYS A 56 6.37 11.91 -8.12
CA LYS A 56 5.03 11.36 -8.33
C LYS A 56 4.82 10.17 -7.41
N ILE A 57 3.55 9.88 -7.11
CA ILE A 57 3.17 8.61 -6.50
C ILE A 57 2.69 7.71 -7.63
N LEU A 58 3.39 6.60 -7.86
CA LEU A 58 3.03 5.60 -8.86
C LEU A 58 2.43 4.40 -8.14
N SER A 59 1.18 4.08 -8.47
CA SER A 59 0.52 2.83 -8.08
C SER A 59 0.42 1.93 -9.30
N TYR A 60 0.83 0.66 -9.19
CA TYR A 60 0.71 -0.29 -10.29
C TYR A 60 0.10 -1.61 -9.84
N TYR A 61 -0.54 -2.29 -10.78
CA TYR A 61 -1.34 -3.50 -10.55
C TYR A 61 -0.89 -4.62 -11.49
N ILE A 62 -0.74 -5.81 -10.94
CA ILE A 62 -0.20 -6.98 -11.64
C ILE A 62 -1.09 -8.18 -11.35
N GLU A 63 -1.65 -8.75 -12.40
CA GLU A 63 -2.36 -10.01 -12.32
C GLU A 63 -1.40 -11.16 -11.99
N ARG A 64 -1.75 -11.93 -10.96
CA ARG A 64 -1.02 -13.11 -10.50
C ARG A 64 -2.01 -14.24 -10.23
N GLY A 65 -2.56 -14.79 -11.32
CA GLY A 65 -3.63 -15.79 -11.27
C GLY A 65 -4.96 -15.15 -10.87
N GLU A 66 -5.57 -15.63 -9.79
CA GLU A 66 -6.83 -15.07 -9.25
C GLU A 66 -6.64 -13.77 -8.43
N TRP A 67 -5.39 -13.33 -8.25
CA TRP A 67 -5.03 -12.18 -7.42
C TRP A 67 -4.56 -11.01 -8.27
N ILE A 68 -4.93 -9.79 -7.86
CA ILE A 68 -4.33 -8.56 -8.34
C ILE A 68 -3.35 -8.08 -7.28
N SER A 69 -2.05 -8.23 -7.55
CA SER A 69 -1.00 -7.66 -6.72
C SER A 69 -0.86 -6.18 -6.99
N GLN A 70 -0.73 -5.37 -5.95
CA GLN A 70 -0.57 -3.92 -6.08
C GLN A 70 0.65 -3.42 -5.30
N ASN A 71 1.22 -2.33 -5.77
CA ASN A 71 2.26 -1.60 -5.06
C ASN A 71 2.15 -0.11 -5.35
N THR A 72 2.48 0.70 -4.36
CA THR A 72 2.51 2.15 -4.47
C THR A 72 3.89 2.62 -4.04
N ILE A 73 4.56 3.35 -4.92
CA ILE A 73 5.91 3.87 -4.71
C ILE A 73 5.98 5.35 -5.05
N THR A 74 6.85 6.07 -4.35
CA THR A 74 7.21 7.43 -4.72
C THR A 74 8.36 7.38 -5.72
N ILE A 75 8.19 8.01 -6.88
CA ILE A 75 9.19 8.03 -7.96
C ILE A 75 9.62 9.46 -8.28
N ASP A 76 10.90 9.65 -8.58
CA ASP A 76 11.43 10.89 -9.17
C ASP A 76 11.70 10.62 -10.65
N LEU A 77 10.84 11.17 -11.51
CA LEU A 77 10.86 10.92 -12.96
C LEU A 77 12.15 11.41 -13.64
N ASN A 78 12.96 12.24 -12.98
CA ASN A 78 14.26 12.67 -13.52
C ASN A 78 15.39 11.68 -13.24
N LYS A 79 15.21 10.77 -12.28
CA LYS A 79 16.27 9.87 -11.80
C LYS A 79 16.09 8.45 -12.31
N ASN A 80 14.85 7.98 -12.42
CA ASN A 80 14.59 6.59 -12.77
C ASN A 80 13.30 6.48 -13.57
N ASP A 81 13.43 5.94 -14.78
CA ASP A 81 12.31 5.56 -15.64
C ASP A 81 12.01 4.05 -15.54
N THR A 82 12.89 3.28 -14.91
CA THR A 82 12.80 1.82 -14.81
C THR A 82 12.33 1.40 -13.42
N ILE A 83 11.10 0.90 -13.37
CA ILE A 83 10.46 0.42 -12.16
C ILE A 83 10.77 -1.06 -11.98
N GLN A 84 11.55 -1.37 -10.94
CA GLN A 84 11.81 -2.74 -10.50
C GLN A 84 10.59 -3.25 -9.72
N ILE A 85 9.88 -4.21 -10.28
CA ILE A 85 8.75 -4.85 -9.63
C ILE A 85 9.27 -5.94 -8.72
N PRO A 86 9.08 -5.81 -7.39
CA PRO A 86 9.56 -6.79 -6.45
C PRO A 86 8.79 -8.10 -6.50
N LYS A 87 9.38 -9.16 -5.93
CA LYS A 87 8.75 -10.47 -5.91
C LYS A 87 7.59 -10.52 -4.93
N ILE A 88 7.79 -10.01 -3.72
CA ILE A 88 6.78 -10.02 -2.65
C ILE A 88 5.89 -8.77 -2.75
N LEU A 89 4.61 -8.99 -3.04
CA LEU A 89 3.57 -7.95 -3.12
C LEU A 89 2.31 -8.35 -2.35
N PHE A 90 1.58 -7.36 -1.87
CA PHE A 90 0.21 -7.52 -1.38
C PHE A 90 -0.73 -7.66 -2.59
N GLY A 91 -1.69 -8.58 -2.52
CA GLY A 91 -2.71 -8.73 -3.54
C GLY A 91 -4.11 -8.90 -2.97
N GLY A 92 -5.09 -8.35 -3.68
CA GLY A 92 -6.54 -8.55 -3.46
C GLY A 92 -7.09 -9.58 -4.44
N GLY A 93 -8.21 -10.22 -4.10
CA GLY A 93 -8.90 -11.09 -5.06
C GLY A 93 -9.43 -10.28 -6.24
N ASN A 94 -9.42 -10.86 -7.45
CA ASN A 94 -9.88 -10.19 -8.69
C ASN A 94 -11.41 -10.05 -8.78
N GLU A 95 -12.17 -10.50 -7.78
CA GLU A 95 -13.62 -10.30 -7.76
C GLU A 95 -13.98 -8.87 -7.36
N LEU A 96 -15.06 -8.36 -7.95
CA LEU A 96 -15.64 -7.09 -7.51
C LEU A 96 -15.98 -7.17 -6.00
N HIS A 97 -15.49 -6.20 -5.23
CA HIS A 97 -15.63 -6.13 -3.77
C HIS A 97 -15.00 -7.31 -3.00
N SER A 98 -14.00 -7.98 -3.55
CA SER A 98 -13.30 -9.06 -2.85
C SER A 98 -12.71 -8.56 -1.53
N GLN A 99 -13.08 -9.23 -0.45
CA GLN A 99 -12.44 -9.06 0.86
C GLN A 99 -11.26 -10.02 1.04
N ARG A 100 -10.98 -10.85 0.03
CA ARG A 100 -9.84 -11.73 0.02
C ARG A 100 -8.59 -10.90 -0.25
N TRP A 101 -7.54 -11.20 0.49
CA TRP A 101 -6.25 -10.59 0.31
C TRP A 101 -5.17 -11.61 0.65
N THR A 102 -3.94 -11.37 0.21
CA THR A 102 -2.79 -12.22 0.53
C THR A 102 -1.49 -11.47 0.24
N TYR A 103 -0.38 -11.91 0.81
CA TYR A 103 0.93 -11.63 0.26
C TYR A 103 1.34 -12.77 -0.68
N LEU A 104 1.93 -12.38 -1.81
CA LEU A 104 2.37 -13.28 -2.86
C LEU A 104 3.84 -13.03 -3.15
N ASN A 105 4.65 -14.09 -3.11
CA ASN A 105 5.98 -14.12 -3.68
C ASN A 105 5.88 -14.66 -5.11
N CYS A 106 5.91 -13.73 -6.06
CA CYS A 106 5.51 -13.99 -7.43
C CYS A 106 4.11 -14.62 -7.46
N ALA A 107 3.93 -15.78 -8.10
CA ALA A 107 2.62 -16.45 -8.16
C ALA A 107 2.29 -17.30 -6.91
N LYS A 108 3.20 -17.41 -5.94
CA LYS A 108 3.04 -18.28 -4.78
C LYS A 108 2.57 -17.48 -3.56
N ILE A 109 1.58 -18.00 -2.84
CA ILE A 109 1.18 -17.47 -1.54
C ILE A 109 2.37 -17.58 -0.57
N CYS A 110 2.72 -16.47 0.10
CA CYS A 110 3.85 -16.45 1.02
C CYS A 110 3.64 -17.41 2.20
N GLU A 111 4.67 -18.15 2.59
CA GLU A 111 4.61 -19.11 3.70
C GLU A 111 5.93 -19.12 4.50
N GLY A 112 5.83 -19.06 5.82
CA GLY A 112 6.97 -18.98 6.72
C GLY A 112 7.73 -17.66 6.58
N LYS A 113 9.05 -17.71 6.80
CA LYS A 113 9.92 -16.53 6.65
C LYS A 113 10.28 -16.35 5.18
N GLU A 114 9.90 -15.19 4.62
CA GLU A 114 10.24 -14.83 3.25
C GLU A 114 10.97 -13.48 3.18
N THR A 115 11.78 -13.31 2.14
CA THR A 115 12.61 -12.12 1.96
C THR A 115 12.67 -11.74 0.48
N ASP A 116 12.57 -10.45 0.23
CA ASP A 116 12.69 -9.83 -1.07
C ASP A 116 13.80 -8.78 -1.02
N TYR A 117 14.42 -8.54 -2.17
CA TYR A 117 15.69 -7.80 -2.27
C TYR A 117 15.60 -6.68 -3.28
N TYR A 118 16.38 -5.63 -3.05
CA TYR A 118 16.70 -4.65 -4.07
C TYR A 118 17.67 -5.25 -5.10
N SER A 119 17.79 -4.59 -6.25
CA SER A 119 18.74 -4.98 -7.32
C SER A 119 20.19 -4.99 -6.87
N ASN A 120 20.55 -4.22 -5.85
CA ASN A 120 21.88 -4.20 -5.24
C ASN A 120 22.15 -5.38 -4.27
N GLY A 121 21.17 -6.26 -4.07
CA GLY A 121 21.27 -7.44 -3.19
C GLY A 121 20.97 -7.16 -1.72
N ASN A 122 20.74 -5.90 -1.32
CA ASN A 122 20.26 -5.60 0.03
C ASN A 122 18.80 -6.03 0.19
N ARG A 123 18.44 -6.43 1.41
CA ARG A 123 17.04 -6.75 1.73
C ARG A 123 16.19 -5.51 1.49
N ARG A 124 15.03 -5.69 0.88
CA ARG A 124 13.96 -4.70 0.75
C ARG A 124 12.85 -4.96 1.76
N LEU A 125 12.46 -6.23 1.87
CA LEU A 125 11.36 -6.68 2.72
C LEU A 125 11.72 -8.04 3.33
N GLU A 126 11.48 -8.20 4.63
CA GLU A 126 11.53 -9.49 5.31
C GLU A 126 10.23 -9.67 6.10
N GLY A 127 9.52 -10.77 5.89
CA GLY A 127 8.23 -11.01 6.55
C GLY A 127 8.08 -12.43 7.04
N VAL A 128 7.19 -12.62 8.01
CA VAL A 128 6.77 -13.93 8.52
C VAL A 128 5.30 -14.10 8.21
N PHE A 129 4.98 -15.12 7.41
CA PHE A 129 3.67 -15.36 6.84
C PHE A 129 3.13 -16.72 7.23
N GLU A 130 1.82 -16.79 7.44
CA GLU A 130 1.05 -18.04 7.52
C GLU A 130 -0.07 -17.94 6.49
N ASN A 131 -0.04 -18.77 5.45
CA ASN A 131 -0.99 -18.73 4.33
C ASN A 131 -1.18 -17.32 3.75
N GLY A 132 -0.06 -16.62 3.49
CA GLY A 132 -0.05 -15.27 2.92
C GLY A 132 -0.46 -14.16 3.89
N LYS A 133 -0.67 -14.46 5.17
CA LYS A 133 -1.03 -13.49 6.22
C LYS A 133 0.21 -13.17 7.05
N PRO A 134 0.66 -11.90 7.10
CA PRO A 134 1.82 -11.56 7.89
C PRO A 134 1.49 -11.51 9.39
N SER A 135 2.43 -11.95 10.23
CA SER A 135 2.50 -11.56 11.64
C SER A 135 3.42 -10.35 11.83
N GLU A 136 4.44 -10.25 10.99
CA GLU A 136 5.46 -9.21 11.01
C GLU A 136 5.98 -8.96 9.59
N ILE A 137 6.19 -7.68 9.24
CA ILE A 137 6.93 -7.27 8.06
C ILE A 137 7.94 -6.20 8.44
N LYS A 138 9.18 -6.36 8.00
CA LYS A 138 10.26 -5.37 8.07
C LYS A 138 10.54 -4.82 6.69
N PHE A 139 10.62 -3.51 6.58
CA PHE A 139 11.03 -2.80 5.39
C PHE A 139 12.40 -2.19 5.61
N PHE A 140 13.23 -2.27 4.60
CA PHE A 140 14.62 -1.80 4.63
C PHE A 140 14.81 -0.78 3.53
N ARG A 141 15.69 0.19 3.74
CA ARG A 141 16.15 1.14 2.73
C ARG A 141 17.11 0.45 1.76
N GLU A 142 17.35 1.07 0.60
CA GLU A 142 18.29 0.53 -0.40
C GLU A 142 19.73 0.34 0.14
N ASN A 143 20.15 1.14 1.12
CA ASN A 143 21.45 0.99 1.78
C ASN A 143 21.48 -0.16 2.81
N GLY A 144 20.38 -0.88 3.00
CA GLY A 144 20.23 -2.01 3.91
C GLY A 144 19.84 -1.66 5.35
N THR A 145 19.69 -0.38 5.69
CA THR A 145 19.23 0.01 7.04
C THR A 145 17.73 -0.27 7.21
N LEU A 146 17.33 -0.66 8.42
CA LEU A 146 15.92 -0.90 8.74
C LEU A 146 15.18 0.43 8.69
N GLU A 147 14.08 0.49 7.96
CA GLU A 147 13.26 1.70 7.81
C GLU A 147 12.03 1.64 8.71
N SER A 148 11.30 0.52 8.64
CA SER A 148 10.10 0.33 9.43
C SER A 148 9.85 -1.14 9.73
N GLN A 149 9.06 -1.38 10.76
CA GLN A 149 8.62 -2.70 11.17
C GLN A 149 7.15 -2.64 11.54
N GLU A 150 6.36 -3.47 10.90
CA GLU A 150 4.92 -3.57 11.07
C GLU A 150 4.58 -4.90 11.73
N ILE A 151 3.81 -4.83 12.82
CA ILE A 151 3.36 -6.00 13.57
C ILE A 151 1.85 -6.10 13.44
N TYR A 152 1.37 -7.25 13.00
CA TYR A 152 -0.03 -7.49 12.67
C TYR A 152 -0.70 -8.35 13.73
N LYS A 153 -2.00 -8.16 13.91
CA LYS A 153 -2.83 -9.16 14.57
C LYS A 153 -2.93 -10.36 13.63
N LEU A 154 -2.51 -11.52 14.13
CA LEU A 154 -2.40 -12.77 13.36
C LEU A 154 -3.62 -13.03 12.48
N GLY A 155 -3.37 -13.34 11.20
CA GLY A 155 -4.41 -13.63 10.21
C GLY A 155 -5.18 -12.41 9.69
N THR A 156 -4.83 -11.18 10.09
CA THR A 156 -5.59 -9.96 9.72
C THR A 156 -4.67 -8.86 9.17
N LEU A 157 -5.25 -7.88 8.46
CA LEU A 157 -4.53 -6.65 8.04
C LEU A 157 -4.42 -5.61 9.18
N ASN A 158 -4.94 -5.92 10.36
CA ASN A 158 -4.95 -4.99 11.47
C ASN A 158 -3.55 -4.90 12.08
N LYS A 159 -2.81 -3.84 11.73
CA LYS A 159 -1.56 -3.48 12.41
C LYS A 159 -1.86 -3.23 13.88
N THR A 160 -1.01 -3.75 14.76
CA THR A 160 -1.05 -3.52 16.21
C THR A 160 0.02 -2.53 16.64
N ARG A 161 1.15 -2.53 15.93
CA ARG A 161 2.27 -1.64 16.15
C ARG A 161 3.01 -1.37 14.84
N VAL A 162 3.51 -0.15 14.69
CA VAL A 162 4.48 0.22 13.65
C VAL A 162 5.65 0.89 14.33
N ASN A 163 6.87 0.47 14.02
CA ASN A 163 8.10 1.14 14.46
C ASN A 163 8.74 1.83 13.26
N TYR A 164 9.24 3.05 13.46
CA TYR A 164 9.94 3.84 12.46
C TYR A 164 11.36 4.11 12.92
N PHE A 165 12.31 3.91 12.01
CA PHE A 165 13.73 4.00 12.27
C PHE A 165 14.36 5.12 11.45
N ASP A 166 15.32 5.82 12.05
CA ASP A 166 16.07 6.87 11.39
C ASP A 166 17.06 6.32 10.34
N GLU A 167 17.82 7.20 9.70
CA GLU A 167 18.79 6.83 8.64
C GLU A 167 19.87 5.85 9.13
N ASN A 168 20.15 5.83 10.44
CA ASN A 168 21.12 4.95 11.07
C ASN A 168 20.49 3.64 11.58
N GLY A 169 19.18 3.44 11.38
CA GLY A 169 18.45 2.27 11.87
C GLY A 169 18.13 2.33 13.37
N ILE A 170 18.16 3.51 13.98
CA ILE A 170 17.80 3.70 15.39
C ILE A 170 16.32 4.04 15.49
N LEU A 171 15.60 3.46 16.45
CA LEU A 171 14.18 3.73 16.67
C LEU A 171 13.97 5.23 16.93
N ALA A 172 13.20 5.87 16.06
CA ALA A 172 12.86 7.28 16.16
C ALA A 172 11.50 7.47 16.85
N GLU A 173 10.50 6.72 16.39
CA GLU A 173 9.13 6.77 16.88
C GLU A 173 8.40 5.45 16.64
N TYR A 174 7.27 5.27 17.32
CA TYR A 174 6.41 4.12 17.11
C TYR A 174 4.94 4.46 17.33
N GLU A 175 4.09 3.68 16.68
CA GLU A 175 2.64 3.78 16.79
C GLU A 175 2.05 2.56 17.46
N ILE A 176 1.02 2.76 18.30
CA ILE A 176 0.15 1.70 18.80
C ILE A 176 -1.22 1.85 18.18
N HIS A 177 -1.66 0.82 17.47
CA HIS A 177 -2.91 0.77 16.74
C HIS A 177 -3.96 -0.03 17.51
N LYS A 178 -5.01 0.64 17.96
CA LYS A 178 -6.15 0.02 18.65
C LYS A 178 -7.33 -0.10 17.68
N ASN A 179 -7.33 -1.20 16.93
CA ASN A 179 -8.38 -1.51 15.96
C ASN A 179 -9.69 -1.89 16.66
N ARG A 180 -10.78 -1.21 16.28
CA ARG A 180 -12.15 -1.47 16.75
C ARG A 180 -13.06 -1.59 15.52
N LYS A 181 -14.26 -2.14 15.71
CA LYS A 181 -15.21 -2.47 14.62
C LYS A 181 -15.44 -1.37 13.57
N LYS A 182 -15.48 -0.10 13.97
CA LYS A 182 -15.74 1.05 13.07
C LYS A 182 -14.68 2.15 13.13
N LYS A 183 -13.58 1.89 13.85
CA LYS A 183 -12.51 2.89 13.99
C LYS A 183 -11.20 2.29 14.43
N THR A 184 -10.12 2.93 14.05
CA THR A 184 -8.78 2.66 14.59
C THR A 184 -8.27 3.90 15.31
N ILE A 185 -7.83 3.71 16.56
CA ILE A 185 -7.17 4.74 17.33
C ILE A 185 -5.67 4.49 17.23
N ILE A 186 -4.93 5.46 16.69
CA ILE A 186 -3.49 5.41 16.51
C ILE A 186 -2.87 6.35 17.54
N LEU A 187 -1.94 5.84 18.34
CA LEU A 187 -1.21 6.61 19.33
C LEU A 187 0.26 6.61 18.92
N THR A 188 0.83 7.78 18.64
CA THR A 188 2.23 7.93 18.25
C THR A 188 3.05 8.35 19.44
N PHE A 189 4.20 7.71 19.62
CA PHE A 189 5.14 7.94 20.70
C PHE A 189 6.53 8.19 20.13
N ASP A 190 7.29 9.07 20.77
CA ASP A 190 8.72 9.17 20.51
C ASP A 190 9.48 7.95 21.07
N LYS A 191 10.78 7.85 20.74
CA LYS A 191 11.68 6.82 21.27
C LYS A 191 11.76 6.75 22.81
N ASN A 192 11.41 7.83 23.51
CA ASN A 192 11.39 7.92 24.98
C ASN A 192 10.04 7.55 25.59
N ARG A 193 9.10 7.02 24.79
CA ARG A 193 7.73 6.62 25.18
C ARG A 193 6.83 7.80 25.56
N LYS A 194 7.19 9.03 25.21
CA LYS A 194 6.28 10.18 25.35
C LYS A 194 5.29 10.15 24.20
N GLN A 195 4.00 10.18 24.51
CA GLN A 195 2.96 10.30 23.48
C GLN A 195 3.05 11.68 22.83
N ILE A 196 3.20 11.72 21.51
CA ILE A 196 3.32 12.96 20.73
C ILE A 196 2.09 13.22 19.86
N ASN A 197 1.33 12.18 19.50
CA ASN A 197 0.13 12.33 18.70
C ASN A 197 -0.95 11.28 19.01
N LYS A 198 -2.19 11.59 18.66
CA LYS A 198 -3.33 10.67 18.67
C LYS A 198 -4.23 10.94 17.47
N GLU A 199 -4.39 9.94 16.62
CA GLU A 199 -5.30 9.97 15.47
C GLU A 199 -6.46 8.99 15.68
N VAL A 200 -7.65 9.32 15.17
CA VAL A 200 -8.80 8.41 15.16
C VAL A 200 -9.37 8.34 13.75
N ARG A 201 -9.14 7.20 13.08
CA ARG A 201 -9.71 6.92 11.75
C ARG A 201 -11.04 6.21 11.91
N HIS A 202 -12.09 6.72 11.28
CA HIS A 202 -13.41 6.08 11.26
C HIS A 202 -13.61 5.36 9.93
N TYR A 203 -14.16 4.15 10.00
CA TYR A 203 -14.58 3.40 8.83
C TYR A 203 -16.10 3.44 8.79
N TYR A 204 -16.63 4.12 7.78
CA TYR A 204 -18.05 4.07 7.45
C TYR A 204 -18.22 2.90 6.50
N ASN A 205 -18.90 1.85 6.96
CA ASN A 205 -19.40 0.86 6.03
C ASN A 205 -20.66 1.47 5.41
N GLU A 206 -20.62 1.71 4.10
CA GLU A 206 -21.84 1.87 3.29
C GLU A 206 -22.64 0.55 3.28
#